data_AF-A0A1P8NDL1-F1
#
_entry.id   AF-A0A1P8NDL1-F1
#
_cell.length_a   1.000
_cell.length_b   1.000
_cell.length_c   1.000
_cell.angle_alpha   90.00
_cell.angle_beta   90.00
_cell.angle_gamma   90.00
#
_symmetry.space_group_name_H-M   'P 1'
#
loop_
_entity.id
_entity.type
_entity.pdbx_description
1 polymer ?
#
loop_
_entity_poly.entity_id
_entity_poly.type
_entity_poly.pdbx_seq_one_letter_code
_entity_poly.pdbx_strand_id
1 'polypeptide(L)' 'MSGKTSDPVHLARSAVANAVRTRQDPTPARQQLKEAKLTRWIDEALATAPPLTDEQRHRLAAMLTGGAR' A
#
# COMPACT_ATOMS: atom_id res chain seq x y z
N MET A 1 16.94 -13.37 -19.07
CA MET A 1 15.68 -12.70 -19.47
C MET A 1 15.06 -12.08 -18.22
N SER A 2 15.33 -10.81 -17.93
CA SER A 2 14.71 -10.12 -16.79
C SER A 2 13.25 -9.85 -17.12
N GLY A 3 12.35 -10.71 -16.65
CA GLY A 3 10.92 -10.45 -16.69
C GLY A 3 10.65 -9.16 -15.93
N LYS A 4 10.20 -8.13 -16.63
CA LYS A 4 9.78 -6.85 -16.06
C LYS A 4 8.58 -7.17 -15.17
N THR A 5 8.78 -7.27 -13.85
CA THR A 5 7.69 -7.49 -12.89
C THR A 5 6.70 -6.35 -13.09
N SER A 6 5.55 -6.63 -13.69
CA SER A 6 4.59 -5.60 -14.06
C SER A 6 4.03 -4.97 -12.79
N ASP A 7 4.00 -3.63 -12.71
CA ASP A 7 3.53 -2.87 -11.53
C ASP A 7 2.15 -3.42 -11.09
N PRO A 8 1.99 -3.86 -9.83
CA PRO A 8 0.73 -4.43 -9.35
C PRO A 8 -0.44 -3.45 -9.49
N VAL A 9 -0.21 -2.14 -9.39
CA VAL A 9 -1.24 -1.11 -9.63
C VAL A 9 -1.63 -1.10 -11.10
N HIS A 10 -0.67 -1.23 -12.01
CA HIS A 10 -0.93 -1.27 -13.44
C HIS A 10 -1.75 -2.51 -13.82
N LEU A 11 -1.39 -3.69 -13.30
CA LEU A 11 -2.13 -4.93 -13.50
C LEU A 11 -3.57 -4.83 -12.98
N ALA A 12 -3.76 -4.30 -11.76
CA ALA A 12 -5.09 -4.14 -11.18
C ALA A 12 -5.96 -3.13 -11.94
N ARG A 13 -5.38 -2.03 -12.46
CA ARG A 13 -6.11 -1.09 -13.35
C ARG A 13 -6.57 -1.78 -14.63
N SER A 14 -5.70 -2.58 -15.25
CA SER A 14 -6.03 -3.34 -16.44
C SER A 14 -7.15 -4.36 -16.18
N ALA A 15 -7.16 -5.00 -15.02
CA ALA A 15 -8.24 -5.91 -14.61
C ALA A 15 -9.60 -5.20 -14.50
N VAL A 16 -9.63 -4.00 -13.89
CA VAL A 16 -10.87 -3.18 -13.82
C VAL A 16 -11.35 -2.80 -15.22
N ALA A 17 -10.45 -2.31 -16.07
CA ALA A 17 -10.79 -1.92 -17.44
C ALA A 17 -11.34 -3.11 -18.23
N ASN A 18 -10.74 -4.29 -18.07
CA ASN A 18 -11.20 -5.51 -18.71
C ASN A 18 -12.60 -5.92 -18.22
N ALA A 19 -12.85 -5.95 -16.91
CA ALA A 19 -14.15 -6.30 -16.34
C ALA A 19 -15.27 -5.38 -16.83
N VAL A 20 -15.01 -4.07 -16.90
CA VAL A 20 -15.97 -3.09 -17.45
C VAL A 20 -16.23 -3.36 -18.94
N ARG A 21 -15.18 -3.62 -19.72
CA ARG A 21 -15.28 -3.90 -21.16
C ARG A 21 -16.05 -5.19 -21.44
N THR A 22 -15.85 -6.24 -20.64
CA THR A 22 -16.52 -7.54 -20.78
C THR A 22 -17.87 -7.61 -20.07
N ARG A 23 -18.33 -6.51 -19.47
CA ARG A 23 -19.59 -6.41 -18.70
C ARG A 23 -19.67 -7.39 -17.53
N GLN A 24 -18.53 -7.74 -16.94
CA GLN A 24 -18.45 -8.49 -15.69
C GLN A 24 -18.52 -7.53 -14.50
N ASP A 25 -18.83 -8.06 -13.31
CA ASP A 25 -18.80 -7.26 -12.08
C ASP A 25 -17.37 -6.73 -11.81
N PRO A 26 -17.14 -5.41 -11.84
CA PRO A 26 -15.81 -4.85 -11.61
C PRO A 26 -15.47 -4.72 -10.12
N THR A 27 -16.39 -5.03 -9.20
CA THR A 27 -16.22 -4.80 -7.75
C THR A 27 -14.98 -5.50 -7.19
N PRO A 28 -14.72 -6.79 -7.48
CA PRO A 28 -13.51 -7.46 -7.00
C PRO A 28 -12.23 -6.82 -7.54
N ALA A 29 -12.19 -6.51 -8.84
CA ALA A 29 -11.03 -5.86 -9.45
C ALA A 29 -10.79 -4.45 -8.88
N ARG A 30 -11.86 -3.72 -8.52
CA ARG A 30 -11.77 -2.41 -7.85
C ARG A 30 -11.22 -2.52 -6.43
N GLN A 31 -11.57 -3.58 -5.70
CA GLN A 31 -11.00 -3.84 -4.36
C GLN A 31 -9.50 -4.12 -4.47
N GLN A 32 -9.09 -4.99 -5.40
CA GLN A 32 -7.67 -5.27 -5.67
C GLN A 32 -6.90 -4.01 -6.06
N LEU A 33 -7.49 -3.15 -6.89
CA LEU A 33 -6.86 -1.87 -7.25
C LEU A 33 -6.70 -0.95 -6.04
N LYS A 34 -7.66 -0.90 -5.12
CA LYS A 34 -7.54 -0.11 -3.89
C LYS A 34 -6.40 -0.64 -3.01
N GLU A 35 -6.34 -1.95 -2.82
CA GLU A 35 -5.29 -2.62 -2.04
C GLU A 35 -3.89 -2.37 -2.61
N ALA A 36 -3.71 -2.54 -3.92
CA ALA A 36 -2.43 -2.28 -4.59
C ALA A 36 -2.00 -0.82 -4.46
N LYS A 37 -2.95 0.12 -4.57
CA LYS A 37 -2.66 1.56 -4.38
C LYS A 37 -2.29 1.88 -2.93
N LEU A 38 -2.97 1.29 -1.94
CA LEU A 38 -2.64 1.48 -0.53
C LEU A 38 -1.24 0.97 -0.22
N THR A 39 -0.92 -0.24 -0.66
CA THR A 39 0.41 -0.84 -0.48
C THR A 39 1.51 0.07 -1.04
N ARG A 40 1.36 0.50 -2.29
CA ARG A 40 2.30 1.42 -2.93
C ARG A 40 2.47 2.73 -2.15
N TRP A 41 1.37 3.32 -1.67
CA TRP A 41 1.42 4.55 -0.88
C TRP A 41 2.12 4.35 0.45
N ILE A 42 1.90 3.22 1.11
CA ILE A 42 2.60 2.87 2.35
C ILE A 42 4.09 2.72 2.06
N ASP A 43 4.47 1.99 1.00
CA ASP A 43 5.87 1.78 0.64
C ASP A 43 6.57 3.10 0.30
N GLU A 44 5.92 3.97 -0.50
CA GLU A 44 6.45 5.30 -0.83
C GLU A 44 6.59 6.17 0.43
N ALA A 45 5.60 6.15 1.32
CA ALA A 45 5.65 6.89 2.58
C ALA A 45 6.79 6.39 3.49
N LEU A 46 6.98 5.07 3.60
CA LEU A 46 8.04 4.47 4.40
C LEU A 46 9.44 4.70 3.79
N ALA A 47 9.56 4.64 2.47
CA ALA A 47 10.82 4.88 1.78
C ALA A 47 11.30 6.34 1.89
N THR A 48 10.36 7.28 2.04
CA THR A 48 10.64 8.73 2.14
C THR A 48 10.61 9.24 3.58
N ALA A 49 10.17 8.42 4.55
CA ALA A 49 10.10 8.82 5.93
C ALA A 49 11.52 9.10 6.49
N PRO A 50 11.76 10.27 7.11
CA PRO A 50 12.99 10.46 7.86
C PRO A 50 13.04 9.45 9.02
N PRO A 51 14.24 9.05 9.48
CA PRO A 51 14.36 8.24 10.67
C PRO A 51 13.67 8.95 11.85
N LEU A 52 12.98 8.18 12.68
CA LEU A 52 12.33 8.72 13.88
C LEU A 52 13.35 9.43 14.76
N THR A 53 13.01 10.60 15.30
CA THR A 53 13.85 11.29 16.28
C THR A 53 13.91 10.51 17.59
N ASP A 54 14.92 10.78 18.41
CA ASP A 54 15.10 10.11 19.71
C ASP A 54 13.88 10.30 20.62
N GLU A 55 13.29 11.49 20.61
CA GLU A 55 12.07 11.82 21.34
C GLU A 55 10.84 11.05 20.82
N GLN A 56 10.70 10.93 19.50
CA GLN A 56 9.63 10.13 18.89
C GLN A 56 9.76 8.64 19.23
N ARG A 57 10.99 8.09 19.20
CA ARG A 57 11.25 6.70 19.59
C ARG A 57 10.95 6.48 21.07
N HIS A 58 11.35 7.40 21.95
CA HIS A 58 11.07 7.31 23.38
C HIS A 58 9.56 7.35 23.68
N ARG A 59 8.82 8.26 23.04
CA ARG A 59 7.35 8.34 23.17
C ARG A 59 6.66 7.06 22.68
N LEU A 60 7.07 6.53 21.52
CA LEU A 60 6.54 5.26 21.00
C LEU A 60 6.85 4.10 21.93
N ALA A 61 8.08 4.02 22.46
CA ALA A 61 8.45 3.00 23.43
C ALA A 61 7.57 3.06 24.68
N ALA A 62 7.35 4.25 25.25
CA ALA A 62 6.50 4.43 26.42
C ALA A 62 5.03 4.03 26.18
N MET A 63 4.50 4.29 24.98
CA MET A 63 3.15 3.85 24.58
C MET A 63 3.06 2.32 24.45
N LEU A 64 4.07 1.69 23.83
CA LEU A 64 4.07 0.25 23.55
C LEU A 64 4.37 -0.60 24.79
N THR A 65 5.16 -0.10 25.74
CA THR A 65 5.50 -0.81 26.98
C THR A 65 4.51 -0.54 28.13
N GLY A 66 3.44 0.23 27.87
CA GLY A 66 2.42 0.56 28.88
C GLY A 66 2.89 1.54 29.96
N GLY A 67 4.02 2.22 29.74
CA GLY A 67 4.58 3.23 30.65
C GLY A 67 3.93 4.61 30.54
N ALA A 68 2.97 4.80 29.62
CA ALA A 68 2.13 6.00 29.56
C ALA A 68 1.04 5.94 30.65
N ARG A 69 1.44 6.12 31.91
CA ARG A 69 0.55 6.48 33.01
C ARG A 69 1.14 7.66 33.76
#